data_AF-A0AAD1FES2-F1
#
_entry.id   AF-A0AAD1FES2-F1
#
_cell.length_a   1.000
_cell.length_b   1.000
_cell.length_c   1.000
_cell.angle_alpha   90.00
_cell.angle_beta   90.00
_cell.angle_gamma   90.00
#
_symmetry.space_group_name_H-M   'P 1'
#
loop_
_entity.id
_entity.type
_entity.pdbx_description
1 polymer ?
#
loop_
_entity_poly.entity_id
_entity_poly.type
_entity_poly.pdbx_seq_one_letter_code
_entity_poly.pdbx_strand_id
1 'polypeptide(L)'
;MMKVEWETDPDPYAKSPPLGTDEFRKFMVKHKANYEHHTASVPLPPYEEEGLCALEVHFFPCHQVKVTTSCWRYPSPNSPIKEPLEMKEPAECPK
;
A
#
# COMPACT_ATOMS: atom_id res chain seq x y z
N MET A 1 -1.71 0.62 -18.47
CA MET A 1 -1.44 -0.11 -17.22
C MET A 1 -0.37 0.63 -16.44
N MET A 2 -0.55 0.82 -15.14
CA MET A 2 0.45 1.40 -14.24
C MET A 2 1.09 0.28 -13.41
N LYS A 3 2.40 0.34 -13.23
CA LYS A 3 3.13 -0.56 -12.34
C LYS A 3 3.19 0.05 -10.94
N VAL A 4 2.76 -0.70 -9.94
CA VAL A 4 2.88 -0.35 -8.52
C VAL A 4 3.87 -1.31 -7.90
N GLU A 5 4.81 -0.77 -7.13
CA GLU A 5 5.80 -1.53 -6.35
C GLU A 5 5.73 -1.05 -4.90
N TRP A 6 5.74 -2.00 -3.97
CA TRP A 6 5.72 -1.69 -2.54
C TRP A 6 6.41 -2.78 -1.74
N GLU A 7 6.81 -2.43 -0.53
CA GLU A 7 7.45 -3.34 0.42
C GLU A 7 6.55 -3.49 1.65
N THR A 8 6.50 -4.71 2.19
CA THR A 8 5.83 -5.02 3.46
C THR A 8 6.88 -5.45 4.48
N ASP A 9 6.88 -4.81 5.64
CA ASP A 9 7.66 -5.24 6.80
C ASP A 9 6.84 -6.27 7.59
N PRO A 10 7.27 -7.55 7.67
CA PRO A 10 6.55 -8.56 8.42
C PRO A 10 6.66 -8.38 9.95
N ASP A 11 7.59 -7.57 10.45
CA ASP A 11 7.75 -7.26 11.88
C ASP A 11 8.01 -5.75 12.10
N PRO A 12 7.01 -4.89 11.80
CA PRO A 12 7.18 -3.44 11.85
C PRO A 12 7.37 -2.89 13.27
N TYR A 13 7.10 -3.72 14.28
CA TYR A 13 7.22 -3.37 15.70
C TYR A 13 8.37 -4.11 16.40
N ALA A 14 9.32 -4.66 15.62
CA ALA A 14 10.53 -5.27 16.13
C ALA A 14 11.25 -4.35 17.13
N LYS A 15 11.72 -4.94 18.23
CA LYS A 15 12.52 -4.19 19.23
C LYS A 15 13.82 -3.73 18.60
N SER A 16 14.00 -2.43 18.45
CA SER A 16 15.19 -1.83 17.84
C SER A 16 16.13 -1.21 18.87
N PRO A 17 17.45 -1.15 18.59
CA PRO A 17 18.39 -0.34 19.36
C PRO A 17 18.06 1.16 19.27
N PRO A 18 18.65 2.01 20.14
CA PRO A 18 18.42 3.45 20.09
C PRO A 18 18.78 4.07 18.74
N LEU A 19 17.92 4.95 18.24
CA LEU A 19 18.12 5.67 16.98
C LEU A 19 19.48 6.39 16.97
N GLY A 20 20.15 6.37 15.81
CA GLY A 20 21.43 7.05 15.59
C GLY A 20 22.69 6.28 16.02
N THR A 21 22.53 5.15 16.71
CA THR A 21 23.63 4.24 17.10
C THR A 21 24.11 3.38 15.92
N ASP A 22 25.34 2.88 15.98
CA ASP A 22 25.85 1.92 14.98
C ASP A 22 25.13 0.58 15.04
N GLU A 23 24.68 0.19 16.23
CA GLU A 23 23.85 -0.98 16.48
C GLU A 23 22.51 -0.85 15.74
N PHE A 24 21.87 0.33 15.79
CA PHE A 24 20.64 0.58 15.04
C PHE A 24 20.87 0.48 13.53
N ARG A 25 21.99 1.02 13.01
CA ARG A 25 22.33 0.89 11.58
C ARG A 25 22.46 -0.58 11.17
N LYS A 26 23.20 -1.39 11.95
CA LYS A 26 23.37 -2.83 11.70
C LYS A 26 22.05 -3.60 11.82
N PHE A 27 21.22 -3.23 12.79
CA PHE A 27 19.87 -3.78 12.95
C PHE A 27 19.02 -3.51 11.71
N MET A 28 18.94 -2.26 11.24
CA MET A 28 18.14 -1.90 10.07
C MET A 28 18.57 -2.61 8.78
N VAL A 29 19.87 -2.83 8.58
CA VAL A 29 20.36 -3.61 7.43
C VAL A 29 19.82 -5.05 7.46
N LYS A 30 19.85 -5.70 8.63
CA LYS A 30 19.31 -7.06 8.79
C LYS A 30 17.79 -7.07 8.71
N HIS A 31 17.13 -6.07 9.29
CA HIS A 31 15.68 -5.96 9.35
C HIS A 31 15.07 -5.81 7.95
N LYS A 32 15.60 -4.89 7.15
CA LYS A 32 15.17 -4.66 5.76
C LYS A 32 15.37 -5.86 4.85
N ALA A 33 16.31 -6.75 5.15
CA ALA A 33 16.52 -7.97 4.37
C ALA A 33 15.32 -8.94 4.45
N ASN A 34 14.44 -8.77 5.44
CA ASN A 34 13.23 -9.56 5.60
C ASN A 34 11.99 -8.94 4.93
N TYR A 35 12.13 -7.79 4.26
CA TYR A 35 10.98 -7.11 3.66
C TYR A 35 10.49 -7.89 2.44
N GLU A 36 9.17 -8.06 2.39
CA GLU A 36 8.51 -8.67 1.26
C GLU A 36 8.32 -7.62 0.18
N HIS A 37 8.72 -7.93 -1.05
CA HIS A 37 8.60 -7.02 -2.18
C HIS A 37 7.45 -7.48 -3.05
N HIS A 38 6.56 -6.55 -3.38
CA HIS A 38 5.38 -6.81 -4.18
C HIS A 38 5.36 -5.93 -5.42
N THR A 39 4.77 -6.45 -6.48
CA THR A 39 4.48 -5.67 -7.68
C THR A 39 3.11 -6.02 -8.23
N ALA A 40 2.41 -5.02 -8.73
CA ALA A 40 1.12 -5.19 -9.40
C ALA A 40 1.09 -4.33 -10.67
N SER A 41 0.50 -4.88 -11.73
CA SER A 41 0.12 -4.11 -12.91
C SER A 41 -1.37 -3.84 -12.83
N VAL A 42 -1.74 -2.57 -12.66
CA VAL A 42 -3.13 -2.16 -12.46
C VAL A 42 -3.60 -1.26 -13.60
N PRO A 43 -4.88 -1.28 -13.97
CA PRO A 43 -5.43 -0.30 -14.89
C PRO A 43 -5.18 1.12 -14.37
N LEU A 44 -4.67 1.99 -15.23
CA LEU A 44 -4.58 3.41 -14.94
C LEU A 44 -5.86 4.05 -15.46
N PRO A 45 -6.70 4.64 -14.59
CA PRO A 45 -7.87 5.38 -15.05
C PRO A 45 -7.46 6.52 -16.00
N PRO A 46 -8.34 6.95 -16.93
CA PRO A 46 -8.08 8.10 -17.79
C PRO A 46 -7.66 9.32 -16.97
N TYR A 47 -6.59 9.97 -17.43
CA TYR A 47 -6.03 11.16 -16.83
C TYR A 47 -6.54 12.36 -17.63
N GLU A 48 -7.82 12.70 -17.49
CA GLU A 48 -8.38 13.87 -18.18
C GLU A 48 -7.93 15.13 -17.42
N GLU A 49 -7.22 16.03 -18.11
CA GLU A 49 -6.55 17.20 -17.51
C GLU A 49 -7.50 18.16 -16.78
N GLU A 50 -8.80 18.11 -17.10
CA GLU A 50 -9.85 18.87 -16.44
C GLU A 50 -10.55 18.00 -15.37
N GLY A 51 -10.34 18.30 -14.09
CA GLY A 51 -11.09 17.68 -12.98
C GLY A 51 -10.34 16.61 -12.16
N LEU A 52 -9.04 16.43 -12.37
CA LEU A 52 -8.21 15.57 -11.53
C LEU A 52 -7.89 16.24 -10.19
N CYS A 53 -8.49 15.72 -9.11
CA CYS A 53 -8.15 16.14 -7.75
C CYS A 53 -7.06 15.27 -7.10
N ALA A 54 -7.04 13.96 -7.39
CA ALA A 54 -6.08 13.03 -6.81
C ALA A 54 -5.93 11.78 -7.68
N LEU A 55 -4.72 11.20 -7.67
CA LEU A 55 -4.43 9.83 -8.06
C LEU A 55 -4.09 9.07 -6.78
N GLU A 56 -4.95 8.13 -6.40
CA GLU A 56 -4.84 7.40 -5.13
C GLU A 56 -4.58 5.92 -5.39
N VAL A 57 -3.59 5.37 -4.68
CA VAL A 57 -3.26 3.95 -4.65
C VAL A 57 -3.84 3.37 -3.36
N HIS A 58 -4.71 2.38 -3.50
CA HIS A 58 -5.40 1.72 -2.40
C HIS A 58 -4.87 0.31 -2.23
N PHE A 59 -4.35 0.00 -1.05
CA PHE A 59 -3.89 -1.33 -0.67
C PHE A 59 -4.99 -2.07 0.07
N PHE A 60 -5.26 -3.30 -0.35
CA PHE A 60 -6.26 -4.19 0.21
C PHE A 60 -5.58 -5.45 0.79
N PRO A 61 -6.31 -6.23 1.60
CA PRO A 61 -5.83 -7.55 2.00
C PRO A 61 -5.45 -8.43 0.81
N CYS A 62 -4.59 -9.43 1.03
CA CYS A 62 -4.08 -10.30 -0.01
C CYS A 62 -3.29 -9.57 -1.10
N HIS A 63 -2.59 -8.50 -0.74
CA HIS A 63 -1.73 -7.73 -1.64
C HIS A 63 -2.47 -7.19 -2.89
N GLN A 64 -3.79 -7.03 -2.81
CA GLN A 64 -4.57 -6.46 -3.89
C GLN A 64 -4.39 -4.94 -3.90
N VAL A 65 -4.27 -4.38 -5.10
CA VAL A 65 -4.09 -2.94 -5.29
C VAL A 65 -5.12 -2.41 -6.27
N LYS A 66 -5.73 -1.28 -5.94
CA LYS A 66 -6.56 -0.51 -6.86
C LYS A 66 -6.05 0.90 -6.98
N VAL A 67 -6.27 1.50 -8.15
CA VAL A 67 -5.87 2.88 -8.43
C VAL A 67 -7.09 3.63 -8.90
N THR A 68 -7.31 4.79 -8.30
CA THR A 68 -8.49 5.60 -8.58
C THR A 68 -8.11 7.04 -8.79
N THR A 69 -8.86 7.72 -9.65
CA THR A 69 -8.83 9.17 -9.77
C THR A 69 -10.16 9.74 -9.32
N SER A 70 -10.16 10.67 -8.35
CA SER A 70 -11.41 11.23 -7.80
C SER A 70 -11.16 12.46 -6.92
N CYS A 71 -12.14 13.37 -6.90
CA CYS A 71 -12.24 14.45 -5.89
C CYS A 71 -12.96 14.00 -4.61
N TRP A 72 -13.64 12.86 -4.66
CA TRP A 72 -14.40 12.29 -3.57
C TRP A 72 -13.59 11.21 -2.87
N ARG A 73 -13.45 11.35 -1.55
CA ARG A 73 -12.84 10.35 -0.66
C ARG A 73 -13.90 9.65 0.18
N TYR A 74 -13.53 8.52 0.79
CA TYR A 74 -14.34 7.87 1.81
C TYR A 74 -14.69 8.87 2.95
N PRO A 75 -15.91 8.86 3.50
CA PRO A 75 -17.05 7.96 3.23
C PRO A 75 -18.04 8.48 2.17
N SER A 76 -17.63 9.38 1.27
CA SER A 76 -18.55 9.98 0.29
C SER A 76 -19.29 8.90 -0.53
N PRO A 77 -20.60 9.06 -0.80
CA PRO A 77 -21.33 8.19 -1.71
C PRO A 77 -20.79 8.24 -3.15
N ASN A 78 -19.99 9.24 -3.49
CA ASN A 78 -19.31 9.36 -4.79
C ASN A 78 -17.85 8.85 -4.78
N SER A 79 -17.36 8.35 -3.63
CA SER A 79 -16.02 7.73 -3.54
C SER A 79 -15.88 6.58 -4.54
N PRO A 80 -14.75 6.47 -5.26
CA PRO A 80 -14.50 5.34 -6.17
C PRO A 80 -14.26 4.02 -5.41
N ILE A 81 -13.84 4.10 -4.15
CA ILE A 81 -13.70 2.96 -3.25
C ILE A 81 -14.98 2.80 -2.42
N LYS A 82 -15.54 1.58 -2.44
CA LYS A 82 -16.79 1.19 -1.76
C LYS A 82 -16.59 0.10 -0.72
N GLU A 83 -15.43 -0.54 -0.77
CA GLU A 83 -15.00 -1.56 0.14
C GLU A 83 -14.98 -1.01 1.58
N PRO A 84 -15.33 -1.84 2.57
CA PRO A 84 -15.33 -1.40 3.96
C PRO A 84 -13.92 -1.09 4.45
N LEU A 85 -13.82 -0.22 5.46
CA LEU A 85 -12.58 -0.03 6.19
C LEU A 85 -12.27 -1.25 7.07
N GLU A 86 -11.01 -1.39 7.47
CA GLU A 86 -10.55 -2.43 8.41
C GLU A 86 -10.90 -3.87 7.97
N MET A 87 -10.84 -4.13 6.66
CA MET A 87 -11.01 -5.47 6.12
C MET A 87 -9.97 -6.42 6.71
N LYS A 88 -10.45 -7.55 7.25
CA LYS A 88 -9.58 -8.65 7.67
C LYS A 88 -9.10 -9.41 6.44
N GLU A 89 -7.87 -9.87 6.52
CA GLU A 89 -7.34 -10.79 5.52
C GLU A 89 -8.09 -12.13 5.58
N PRO A 90 -8.60 -12.64 4.46
CA PRO A 90 -9.24 -13.94 4.43
C PRO A 90 -8.23 -15.05 4.75
N ALA A 91 -8.72 -16.20 5.19
CA ALA A 91 -7.88 -17.37 5.46
C ALA A 91 -7.12 -17.86 4.22
N GLU A 92 -7.69 -17.65 3.04
CA GLU A 92 -7.07 -17.96 1.75
C GLU A 92 -7.19 -16.75 0.83
N CYS A 93 -6.05 -16.36 0.27
CA CYS A 93 -6.01 -15.28 -0.71
C CYS A 93 -6.35 -15.80 -2.10
N PRO A 94 -7.21 -15.07 -2.85
CA PRO A 94 -7.48 -15.42 -4.24
C PRO A 94 -6.19 -15.32 -5.06
N LYS A 95 -5.99 -16.29 -5.96
CA LYS A 95 -4.86 -16.33 -6.89
C LYS A 95 -5.09 -15.43 -8.10
#